data_AF-A0A2T2N5U3-F1
#
_entry.id   AF-A0A2T2N5U3-F1
#
_cell.length_a   1.000
_cell.length_b   1.000
_cell.length_c   1.000
_cell.angle_alpha   90.00
_cell.angle_beta   90.00
_cell.angle_gamma   90.00
#
_symmetry.space_group_name_H-M   'P 1'
#
loop_
_entity.id
_entity.type
_entity.pdbx_description
1 polymer ?
#
loop_
_entity_poly.entity_id
_entity_poly.type
_entity_poly.pdbx_seq_one_letter_code
_entity_poly.pdbx_strand_id
1 'polypeptide(L)'
;MDELQTLERKLRSKEGTQKPITQESNNWYKQQIKKKEQLDEEIRRVQQEIPSQEPIVAAAKKVADDLKKQVAQAKKKNDTKALDTAKAQEKKARSDYTVELKKLEKLQASVGEKKRQQQGLYSASVRRLIENFERDLQQLKAVRAQAAKMKMPKV
;
A
#
# COMPACT_ATOMS: atom_id res chain seq x y z
N MET A 1 15.67 -1.59 -5.55
CA MET A 1 16.88 -2.46 -5.52
C MET A 1 18.08 -1.75 -4.87
N ASP A 2 18.23 -0.42 -4.96
CA ASP A 2 19.46 0.28 -4.52
C ASP A 2 19.64 0.57 -3.02
N GLU A 3 18.57 0.65 -2.22
CA GLU A 3 18.70 0.99 -0.79
C GLU A 3 19.41 -0.12 0.01
N LEU A 4 19.16 -1.39 -0.32
CA LEU A 4 19.78 -2.52 0.35
C LEU A 4 21.28 -2.62 0.05
N GLN A 5 21.67 -2.46 -1.22
CA GLN A 5 23.08 -2.46 -1.59
C GLN A 5 23.80 -1.27 -0.97
N THR A 6 23.12 -0.12 -0.82
CA THR A 6 23.66 1.05 -0.15
C THR A 6 23.85 0.82 1.35
N LEU A 7 22.88 0.17 2.02
CA LEU A 7 22.98 -0.24 3.41
C LEU A 7 24.11 -1.25 3.61
N GLU A 8 24.17 -2.30 2.78
CA GLU A 8 25.25 -3.28 2.81
C GLU A 8 26.63 -2.64 2.58
N ARG A 9 26.75 -1.66 1.67
CA ARG A 9 28.01 -0.98 1.39
C ARG A 9 28.44 -0.08 2.57
N LYS A 10 27.50 0.64 3.18
CA LYS A 10 27.75 1.43 4.40
C LYS A 10 28.10 0.56 5.61
N LEU A 11 27.58 -0.66 5.67
CA LEU A 11 27.90 -1.65 6.70
C LEU A 11 29.29 -2.26 6.50
N ARG A 12 29.69 -2.54 5.25
CA ARG A 12 31.04 -3.02 4.91
C ARG A 12 32.15 -2.02 5.23
N SER A 13 31.86 -0.72 5.24
CA SER A 13 32.90 0.31 5.42
C SER A 13 33.19 0.66 6.90
N LYS A 14 32.36 0.25 7.86
CA LYS A 14 32.52 0.67 9.27
C LYS A 14 33.24 -0.34 10.17
N GLU A 15 33.19 -1.63 9.87
CA GLU A 15 33.90 -2.63 10.67
C GLU A 15 34.42 -3.74 9.76
N GLY A 16 35.74 -3.85 9.61
CA GLY A 16 36.44 -4.89 8.84
C GLY A 16 36.29 -6.31 9.41
N THR A 17 35.12 -6.67 9.96
CA THR A 17 34.81 -8.03 10.40
C THR A 17 33.53 -8.49 9.69
N GLN A 18 33.74 -9.14 8.56
CA GLN A 18 32.69 -9.70 7.72
C GLN A 18 32.12 -10.95 8.41
N LYS A 19 31.09 -10.79 9.24
CA LYS A 19 30.17 -11.92 9.49
C LYS A 19 29.07 -11.85 8.43
N PRO A 20 28.89 -12.90 7.60
CA PRO A 20 27.82 -12.93 6.63
C PRO A 20 26.48 -12.91 7.37
N ILE A 21 25.52 -12.14 6.84
CA ILE A 21 24.10 -12.27 7.19
C ILE A 21 23.78 -13.78 7.11
N THR A 22 23.26 -14.37 8.18
CA THR A 22 22.95 -15.81 8.18
C THR A 22 22.05 -16.16 7.00
N GLN A 23 22.20 -17.36 6.45
CA GLN A 23 21.38 -17.81 5.31
C GLN A 23 19.87 -17.71 5.60
N GLU A 24 19.48 -17.94 6.86
CA GLU A 24 18.11 -17.73 7.35
C GLU A 24 17.66 -16.27 7.27
N SER A 25 18.50 -15.33 7.72
CA SER A 25 18.22 -13.89 7.63
C SER A 25 18.14 -13.41 6.17
N ASN A 26 18.99 -13.94 5.30
CA ASN A 26 18.96 -13.63 3.87
C ASN A 26 17.70 -14.20 3.19
N ASN A 27 17.32 -15.44 3.51
CA ASN A 27 16.10 -16.07 3.01
C ASN A 27 14.85 -15.33 3.48
N TRP A 28 14.80 -14.96 4.76
CA TRP A 28 13.70 -14.17 5.31
C TRP A 28 13.58 -12.82 4.63
N TYR A 29 14.70 -12.12 4.42
CA TYR A 29 14.73 -10.83 3.75
C TYR A 29 14.25 -10.93 2.28
N LYS A 30 14.68 -11.96 1.54
CA LYS A 30 14.17 -12.24 0.19
C LYS A 30 12.67 -12.47 0.17
N GLN A 31 12.10 -13.13 1.18
CA GLN A 31 10.64 -13.29 1.30
C GLN A 31 9.93 -11.95 1.54
N GLN A 32 10.50 -11.05 2.34
CA GLN A 32 9.90 -9.72 2.56
C GLN A 32 9.91 -8.87 1.29
N ILE A 33 10.99 -8.91 0.50
CA ILE A 33 11.03 -8.26 -0.82
C ILE A 33 9.92 -8.79 -1.71
N LYS A 34 9.80 -10.11 -1.84
CA LYS A 34 8.76 -10.72 -2.67
C LYS A 34 7.35 -10.28 -2.25
N LYS A 35 7.07 -10.25 -0.95
CA LYS A 35 5.78 -9.76 -0.42
C LYS A 35 5.54 -8.28 -0.76
N LYS A 36 6.60 -7.45 -0.67
CA LYS A 36 6.52 -6.05 -1.06
C LYS A 36 6.22 -5.90 -2.56
N GLU A 37 6.93 -6.61 -3.41
CA GLU A 37 6.74 -6.58 -4.87
C GLU A 37 5.34 -7.05 -5.29
N GLN A 38 4.81 -8.06 -4.62
CA GLN A 38 3.42 -8.52 -4.82
C GLN A 38 2.41 -7.42 -4.47
N LEU A 39 2.57 -6.76 -3.32
CA LEU A 39 1.70 -5.64 -2.92
C LEU A 39 1.86 -4.44 -3.86
N ASP A 40 3.07 -4.13 -4.32
CA ASP A 40 3.32 -3.07 -5.31
C ASP A 40 2.54 -3.31 -6.60
N GLU A 41 2.57 -4.54 -7.11
CA GLU A 41 1.83 -4.93 -8.31
C GLU A 41 0.32 -4.93 -8.08
N GLU A 42 -0.16 -5.40 -6.93
CA GLU A 42 -1.58 -5.32 -6.57
C GLU A 42 -2.07 -3.86 -6.45
N ILE A 43 -1.30 -2.99 -5.81
CA ILE A 43 -1.59 -1.55 -5.73
C ILE A 43 -1.65 -0.98 -7.14
N ARG A 44 -0.67 -1.31 -7.99
CA ARG A 44 -0.61 -0.84 -9.38
C ARG A 44 -1.85 -1.24 -10.17
N ARG A 45 -2.28 -2.51 -10.06
CA ARG A 45 -3.48 -3.02 -10.74
C ARG A 45 -4.74 -2.29 -10.31
N VAL A 46 -5.00 -2.22 -9.00
CA VAL A 46 -6.20 -1.52 -8.49
C VAL A 46 -6.16 -0.02 -8.82
N GLN A 47 -4.97 0.59 -8.78
CA GLN A 47 -4.79 1.99 -9.15
C GLN A 47 -5.05 2.25 -10.65
N GLN A 48 -4.81 1.27 -11.53
CA GLN A 48 -5.15 1.35 -12.95
C GLN A 48 -6.65 1.19 -13.24
N GLU A 49 -7.40 0.53 -12.36
CA GLU A 49 -8.86 0.40 -12.47
C GLU A 49 -9.60 1.69 -12.06
N ILE A 50 -8.99 2.56 -11.25
CA ILE A 50 -9.63 3.81 -10.82
C ILE A 50 -9.92 4.75 -12.01
N PRO A 51 -8.95 5.07 -12.91
CA PRO A 51 -9.18 5.92 -14.07
C PRO A 51 -10.24 5.40 -15.06
N SER A 52 -10.50 4.09 -15.11
CA SER A 52 -11.56 3.53 -15.96
C SER A 52 -12.94 3.65 -15.30
N GLN A 53 -13.00 3.68 -13.96
CA GLN A 53 -14.24 3.84 -13.20
C GLN A 53 -14.68 5.31 -13.05
N GLU A 54 -13.73 6.26 -12.93
CA GLU A 54 -14.02 7.70 -12.84
C GLU A 54 -14.96 8.26 -13.92
N PRO A 55 -14.76 7.99 -15.24
CA PRO A 55 -15.66 8.48 -16.27
C PRO A 55 -17.06 7.87 -16.19
N ILE A 56 -17.18 6.63 -15.70
CA ILE A 56 -18.47 5.96 -15.50
C ILE A 56 -19.27 6.67 -14.41
N VAL A 57 -18.62 6.99 -13.28
CA VAL A 57 -19.24 7.75 -12.18
C VAL A 57 -19.63 9.15 -12.64
N ALA A 58 -18.76 9.83 -13.39
CA ALA A 58 -19.03 11.16 -13.93
C ALA A 58 -20.23 11.16 -14.90
N ALA A 59 -20.32 10.15 -15.77
CA ALA A 59 -21.44 9.98 -16.68
C ALA A 59 -22.76 9.71 -15.92
N ALA A 60 -22.75 8.80 -14.94
CA ALA A 60 -23.91 8.50 -14.12
C ALA A 60 -24.40 9.73 -13.33
N LYS A 61 -23.46 10.54 -12.79
CA LYS A 61 -23.78 11.81 -12.13
C LYS A 61 -24.45 12.79 -13.10
N LYS A 62 -23.89 12.97 -14.30
CA LYS A 62 -24.45 13.87 -15.31
C LYS A 62 -25.88 13.48 -15.68
N VAL A 63 -26.13 12.18 -15.89
CA VAL A 63 -27.47 11.67 -16.20
C VAL A 63 -28.46 11.96 -15.05
N ALA A 64 -28.05 11.72 -13.80
CA ALA A 64 -28.88 12.02 -12.64
C ALA A 64 -29.21 13.53 -12.53
N ASP A 65 -28.22 14.39 -12.76
CA ASP A 65 -28.38 15.85 -12.71
C ASP A 65 -29.28 16.37 -13.85
N ASP A 66 -29.16 15.81 -15.06
CA ASP A 66 -29.99 16.19 -16.20
C ASP A 66 -31.45 15.74 -15.99
N LEU A 67 -31.68 14.54 -15.46
CA LEU A 67 -33.03 14.08 -15.10
C LEU A 67 -33.65 14.91 -13.98
N LYS A 68 -32.85 15.34 -13.00
CA LYS A 68 -33.32 16.28 -11.95
C LYS A 68 -33.79 17.60 -12.54
N LYS A 69 -33.12 18.12 -13.57
CA LYS A 69 -33.57 19.32 -14.31
C LYS A 69 -34.87 19.04 -15.08
N GLN A 70 -35.01 17.87 -15.69
CA GLN A 70 -36.25 17.47 -16.38
C GLN A 70 -37.44 17.37 -15.42
N VAL A 71 -37.26 16.82 -14.22
CA VAL A 71 -38.29 16.81 -13.16
C VAL A 71 -38.72 18.23 -12.81
N ALA A 72 -37.76 19.14 -12.64
CA ALA A 72 -38.06 20.55 -12.35
C ALA A 72 -38.82 21.23 -13.50
N GLN A 73 -38.48 20.93 -14.76
CA GLN A 73 -39.18 21.46 -15.93
C GLN A 73 -40.59 20.89 -16.07
N ALA A 74 -40.77 19.58 -15.91
CA ALA A 74 -42.09 18.93 -15.95
C ALA A 74 -43.01 19.48 -14.86
N LYS A 75 -42.47 19.73 -13.66
CA LYS A 75 -43.19 20.37 -12.56
C LYS A 75 -43.67 21.78 -12.90
N LYS A 76 -42.85 22.58 -13.59
CA LYS A 76 -43.25 23.93 -14.05
C LYS A 76 -44.34 23.89 -15.12
N LYS A 77 -44.37 22.86 -15.96
CA LYS A 77 -45.36 22.69 -17.04
C LYS A 77 -46.69 22.07 -16.59
N ASN A 78 -46.82 21.69 -15.31
CA ASN A 78 -48.00 20.98 -14.77
C ASN A 78 -48.38 19.70 -15.56
N ASP A 79 -47.43 19.08 -16.26
CA ASP A 79 -47.64 17.81 -16.95
C ASP A 79 -47.41 16.66 -15.96
N THR A 80 -48.50 16.13 -15.41
CA THR A 80 -48.47 15.09 -14.37
C THR A 80 -47.88 13.77 -14.89
N LYS A 81 -48.17 13.36 -16.12
CA LYS A 81 -47.61 12.12 -16.70
C LYS A 81 -46.12 12.25 -16.98
N ALA A 82 -45.68 13.39 -17.52
CA ALA A 82 -44.26 13.65 -17.73
C ALA A 82 -43.50 13.77 -16.39
N LEU A 83 -44.13 14.36 -15.37
CA LEU A 83 -43.56 14.50 -14.03
C LEU A 83 -43.33 13.14 -13.37
N ASP A 84 -44.30 12.23 -13.43
CA ASP A 84 -44.18 10.90 -12.82
C ASP A 84 -43.11 10.05 -13.52
N THR A 85 -43.06 10.12 -14.85
CA THR A 85 -42.04 9.44 -15.66
C THR A 85 -40.64 9.97 -15.34
N ALA A 86 -40.47 11.30 -15.30
CA ALA A 86 -39.19 11.94 -14.99
C ALA A 86 -38.70 11.61 -13.57
N LYS A 87 -39.60 11.58 -12.57
CA LYS A 87 -39.25 11.20 -11.19
C LYS A 87 -38.79 9.73 -11.09
N ALA A 88 -39.45 8.82 -11.80
CA ALA A 88 -39.05 7.42 -11.82
C ALA A 88 -37.65 7.24 -12.43
N GLN A 89 -37.38 7.95 -13.53
CA GLN A 89 -36.06 7.97 -14.17
C GLN A 89 -34.98 8.59 -13.27
N GLU A 90 -35.27 9.74 -12.63
CA GLU A 90 -34.36 10.39 -11.68
C GLU A 90 -34.00 9.44 -10.52
N LYS A 91 -35.00 8.75 -9.94
CA LYS A 91 -34.77 7.79 -8.86
C LYS A 91 -33.84 6.66 -9.30
N LYS A 92 -34.06 6.10 -10.50
CA LYS A 92 -33.20 5.05 -11.05
C LYS A 92 -31.77 5.56 -11.28
N ALA A 93 -31.61 6.69 -11.98
CA ALA A 93 -30.31 7.27 -12.27
C ALA A 93 -29.52 7.65 -10.99
N ARG A 94 -30.20 8.13 -9.95
CA ARG A 94 -29.57 8.40 -8.65
C ARG A 94 -29.10 7.11 -7.95
N SER A 95 -29.89 6.03 -8.06
CA SER A 95 -29.49 4.71 -7.56
C SER A 95 -28.26 4.21 -8.31
N ASP A 96 -28.27 4.26 -9.64
CA ASP A 96 -27.16 3.83 -10.50
C ASP A 96 -25.88 4.63 -10.17
N TYR A 97 -25.98 5.96 -10.07
CA TYR A 97 -24.88 6.82 -9.62
C TYR A 97 -24.33 6.40 -8.25
N THR A 98 -25.19 6.09 -7.28
CA THR A 98 -24.76 5.66 -5.94
C THR A 98 -24.01 4.33 -5.98
N VAL A 99 -24.43 3.41 -6.84
CA VAL A 99 -23.74 2.12 -7.03
C VAL A 99 -22.35 2.32 -7.61
N GLU A 100 -22.24 3.12 -8.67
CA GLU A 100 -20.94 3.40 -9.31
C GLU A 100 -20.00 4.18 -8.39
N LEU A 101 -20.53 5.13 -7.61
CA LEU A 101 -19.76 5.86 -6.61
C LEU A 101 -19.19 4.90 -5.55
N LYS A 102 -20.01 3.99 -5.01
CA LYS A 102 -19.54 2.98 -4.03
C LYS A 102 -18.48 2.05 -4.60
N LYS A 103 -18.52 1.72 -5.89
CA LYS A 103 -17.46 0.94 -6.54
C LYS A 103 -16.15 1.71 -6.57
N LEU A 104 -16.17 2.98 -6.97
CA LEU A 104 -14.99 3.85 -6.97
C LEU A 104 -14.40 4.03 -5.56
N GLU A 105 -15.25 4.27 -4.56
CA GLU A 105 -14.84 4.37 -3.15
C GLU A 105 -14.17 3.09 -2.65
N LYS A 106 -14.70 1.91 -3.01
CA LYS A 106 -14.09 0.61 -2.66
C LYS A 106 -12.72 0.44 -3.30
N LEU A 107 -12.54 0.82 -4.57
CA LEU A 107 -11.24 0.77 -5.24
C LEU A 107 -10.21 1.66 -4.54
N GLN A 108 -10.60 2.92 -4.23
CA GLN A 108 -9.75 3.86 -3.51
C GLN A 108 -9.39 3.36 -2.09
N ALA A 109 -10.37 2.81 -1.37
CA ALA A 109 -10.15 2.23 -0.05
C ALA A 109 -9.19 1.03 -0.10
N SER A 110 -9.33 0.15 -1.10
CA SER A 110 -8.45 -1.01 -1.33
C SER A 110 -7.00 -0.57 -1.58
N VAL A 111 -6.79 0.47 -2.40
CA VAL A 111 -5.45 1.06 -2.58
C VAL A 111 -4.90 1.59 -1.26
N GLY A 112 -5.69 2.35 -0.50
CA GLY A 112 -5.28 2.91 0.78
C GLY A 112 -4.92 1.84 1.83
N GLU A 113 -5.67 0.75 1.88
CA GLU A 113 -5.38 -0.40 2.74
C GLU A 113 -4.08 -1.10 2.33
N LYS A 114 -3.89 -1.40 1.03
CA LYS A 114 -2.67 -2.05 0.54
C LYS A 114 -1.42 -1.19 0.76
N LYS A 115 -1.52 0.14 0.58
CA LYS A 115 -0.42 1.06 0.92
C LYS A 115 -0.07 1.01 2.41
N ARG A 116 -1.08 0.94 3.30
CA ARG A 116 -0.84 0.76 4.74
C ARG A 116 -0.17 -0.58 5.06
N GLN A 117 -0.61 -1.67 4.42
CA GLN A 117 0.04 -2.98 4.56
C GLN A 117 1.49 -2.95 4.11
N GLN A 118 1.78 -2.29 2.98
CA GLN A 118 3.14 -2.12 2.47
C GLN A 118 4.04 -1.35 3.45
N GLN A 119 3.55 -0.24 4.01
CA GLN A 119 4.27 0.53 5.02
C GLN A 119 4.52 -0.30 6.29
N GLY A 120 3.53 -1.10 6.71
CA GLY A 120 3.66 -2.04 7.80
C GLY A 120 4.78 -3.06 7.57
N LEU A 121 4.81 -3.70 6.40
CA LEU A 121 5.88 -4.63 6.02
C LEU A 121 7.25 -3.96 5.98
N TYR A 122 7.36 -2.74 5.46
CA TYR A 122 8.61 -1.99 5.46
C TYR A 122 9.11 -1.74 6.89
N SER A 123 8.24 -1.22 7.77
CA SER A 123 8.60 -0.92 9.16
C SER A 123 9.02 -2.16 9.95
N ALA A 124 8.33 -3.30 9.77
CA ALA A 124 8.67 -4.57 10.41
C ALA A 124 9.99 -5.14 9.86
N SER A 125 10.21 -5.01 8.54
CA SER A 125 11.44 -5.46 7.88
C SER A 125 12.67 -4.69 8.37
N VAL A 126 12.55 -3.36 8.46
CA VAL A 126 13.61 -2.49 8.99
C VAL A 126 13.88 -2.78 10.46
N ARG A 127 12.84 -2.91 11.29
CA ARG A 127 13.00 -3.21 12.73
C ARG A 127 13.76 -4.52 12.94
N ARG A 128 13.36 -5.60 12.27
CA ARG A 128 14.03 -6.90 12.42
C ARG A 128 15.46 -6.89 11.91
N LEU A 129 15.74 -6.11 10.86
CA LEU A 129 17.10 -5.91 10.37
C LEU A 129 17.96 -5.25 11.46
N ILE A 130 17.45 -4.21 12.13
CA ILE A 130 18.13 -3.55 13.25
C ILE A 130 18.34 -4.52 14.42
N GLU A 131 17.32 -5.27 14.84
CA GLU A 131 17.42 -6.25 15.93
C GLU A 131 18.48 -7.33 15.66
N ASN A 132 18.55 -7.81 14.41
CA ASN A 132 19.60 -8.76 14.00
C ASN A 132 20.99 -8.13 14.06
N PHE A 133 21.15 -6.88 13.61
CA PHE A 133 22.41 -6.16 13.72
C PHE A 133 22.84 -5.95 15.18
N GLU A 134 21.92 -5.57 16.06
CA GLU A 134 22.21 -5.40 17.48
C GLU A 134 22.66 -6.71 18.12
N ARG A 135 22.00 -7.83 17.79
CA ARG A 135 22.40 -9.16 18.25
C ARG A 135 23.80 -9.53 17.77
N ASP A 136 24.10 -9.32 16.49
CA ASP A 136 25.40 -9.65 15.90
C ASP A 136 26.52 -8.78 16.52
N LEU A 137 26.25 -7.50 16.81
CA LEU A 137 27.17 -6.62 17.53
C LEU A 137 27.44 -7.10 18.95
N GLN A 138 26.43 -7.53 19.70
CA GLN A 138 26.61 -8.08 21.05
C GLN A 138 27.45 -9.37 21.02
N GLN A 139 27.21 -10.25 20.03
CA GLN A 139 28.01 -11.45 19.85
C GLN A 139 29.47 -11.12 19.52
N LEU A 140 29.73 -10.13 18.65
CA LEU A 140 31.09 -9.69 18.33
C LEU A 140 31.81 -9.11 19.56
N LYS A 141 31.11 -8.32 20.39
CA LYS A 141 31.66 -7.83 21.67
C LYS A 141 32.03 -8.98 22.61
N ALA A 142 31.15 -9.99 22.73
CA ALA A 142 31.42 -11.16 23.56
C ALA A 142 32.66 -11.94 23.09
N VAL A 143 32.80 -12.17 21.78
CA VAL A 143 33.97 -12.85 21.20
C VAL A 143 35.25 -12.04 21.42
N ARG A 144 35.23 -10.72 21.22
CA ARG A 144 36.40 -9.85 21.49
C ARG A 144 36.81 -9.90 22.95
N ALA A 145 35.85 -9.85 23.88
CA ALA A 145 36.13 -9.97 25.31
C ALA A 145 36.75 -11.33 25.67
N GLN A 146 36.30 -12.41 25.04
CA GLN A 146 36.83 -13.76 25.25
C GLN A 146 38.25 -13.91 24.69
N ALA A 147 38.51 -13.38 23.49
CA ALA A 147 39.85 -13.38 22.88
C ALA A 147 40.86 -12.54 23.67
N ALA A 148 40.43 -11.43 24.28
CA ALA A 148 41.28 -10.61 25.14
C ALA A 148 41.70 -11.35 26.42
N LYS A 149 40.81 -12.16 27.02
CA LYS A 149 41.13 -12.98 28.19
C LYS A 149 42.14 -14.10 27.91
N MET A 150 42.18 -14.61 26.68
CA MET A 150 43.13 -15.66 26.27
C MET A 150 44.55 -15.13 25.96
N LYS A 151 44.72 -13.82 25.76
CA LYS A 151 46.01 -13.19 25.44
C LYS A 151 46.81 -12.70 26.67
N MET A 152 46.39 -13.03 27.90
CA MET A 152 47.22 -12.78 29.08
C MET A 152 47.97 -14.07 29.47
N PRO A 153 49.21 -14.28 29.00
CA PRO A 153 50.10 -15.19 29.71
C PRO A 153 50.34 -14.62 31.11
N LYS A 154 50.27 -15.48 32.13
CA LYS A 154 50.77 -15.16 33.48
C LYS A 154 52.20 -14.64 33.33
N VAL A 155 52.41 -13.37 33.71
CA VAL A 155 53.73 -12.88 34.11
C VAL A 155 53.92 -13.24 35.58
#